data_AF-A0A7V6G668-F1
#
_entry.id   AF-A0A7V6G668-F1
#
_cell.length_a   1.000
_cell.length_b   1.000
_cell.length_c   1.000
_cell.angle_alpha   90.00
_cell.angle_beta   90.00
_cell.angle_gamma   90.00
#
_symmetry.space_group_name_H-M   'P 1'
#
loop_
_entity.id
_entity.type
_entity.pdbx_description
1 polymer ?
#
loop_
_entity_poly.entity_id
_entity_poly.type
_entity_poly.pdbx_seq_one_letter_code
_entity_poly.pdbx_strand_id
1 'polypeptide(L)'
;MSKILIWTPQNSPRLTYTLHIMLEKILGVPFLITENIEEYKACSGPRFCYSPEEPPIENNLWIQAHPLLFEEHIVAQTIEPTPWKEYTLFFPTEQGAFPVDPLAISFYLLTRYEEYTNKASQDQHGRFKVSDSVSYRFGWHRKPMVNILSLALADKIKEYFPDFQPITLPYQLLTTYDVDIAYLYRGRRGFRLLGAMAKSFIFFRFHHGIKQIRGMLNLPVQDPYDRFELHRQLAATEGHKPVHFVLTAPLSRYDRNIDPDSHAFKQLLEQLSSFSDIGIHPSYHSSERTELIRKEKQKLEEQWGNLITKSRQHYLKFQFPSTFEALIDAGIKEDYSLGWADEVGFRTGTTIPIPFFNLDLNQSRDLLLVPLHVMDGALYQLYNSEAEYQQAIEEIRSEVKKYGGTLVMLYHSNSKTHLF
;
A
#
# COMPACT_ATOMS: atom_id res chain seq x y z
N MET A 1 29.14 -3.83 7.20
CA MET A 1 28.19 -4.86 7.71
C MET A 1 28.57 -6.19 7.06
N SER A 2 28.58 -7.27 7.82
CA SER A 2 28.80 -8.60 7.27
C SER A 2 27.63 -8.99 6.36
N LYS A 3 27.95 -9.58 5.22
CA LYS A 3 26.98 -10.06 4.24
C LYS A 3 26.49 -11.45 4.65
N ILE A 4 25.21 -11.76 4.45
CA ILE A 4 24.70 -13.13 4.67
C ILE A 4 24.90 -13.94 3.40
N LEU A 5 25.45 -15.16 3.51
CA LEU A 5 25.51 -16.12 2.41
C LEU A 5 24.36 -17.13 2.52
N ILE A 6 23.54 -17.24 1.48
CA ILE A 6 22.44 -18.18 1.42
C ILE A 6 22.79 -19.24 0.39
N TRP A 7 22.80 -20.50 0.80
CA TRP A 7 22.85 -21.60 -0.15
C TRP A 7 21.44 -22.08 -0.49
N THR A 8 21.22 -22.36 -1.77
CA THR A 8 20.00 -22.97 -2.28
C THR A 8 20.34 -23.86 -3.46
N PRO A 9 19.65 -25.00 -3.69
CA PRO A 9 19.95 -25.87 -4.84
C PRO A 9 19.71 -25.18 -6.19
N GLN A 10 18.80 -24.22 -6.23
CA GLN A 10 18.49 -23.44 -7.42
C GLN A 10 17.98 -22.06 -7.02
N ASN A 11 18.60 -21.01 -7.55
CA ASN A 11 18.08 -19.67 -7.38
C ASN A 11 16.84 -19.42 -8.25
N SER A 12 15.93 -18.61 -7.76
CA SER A 12 14.73 -18.20 -8.49
C SER A 12 14.47 -16.70 -8.32
N PRO A 13 13.68 -16.08 -9.24
CA PRO A 13 13.24 -14.70 -9.07
C PRO A 13 12.44 -14.47 -7.78
N ARG A 14 11.60 -15.44 -7.40
CA ARG A 14 10.74 -15.36 -6.19
C ARG A 14 11.57 -15.40 -4.90
N LEU A 15 12.58 -16.28 -4.84
CA LEU A 15 13.50 -16.35 -3.71
C LEU A 15 14.35 -15.08 -3.60
N THR A 16 14.94 -14.65 -4.72
CA THR A 16 15.77 -13.43 -4.75
C THR A 16 14.97 -12.19 -4.31
N TYR A 17 13.74 -12.05 -4.82
CA TYR A 17 12.85 -10.95 -4.42
C TYR A 17 12.53 -10.98 -2.92
N THR A 18 12.15 -12.14 -2.37
CA THR A 18 11.80 -12.28 -0.95
C THR A 18 12.98 -11.97 -0.05
N LEU A 19 14.18 -12.49 -0.36
CA LEU A 19 15.40 -12.22 0.40
C LEU A 19 15.77 -10.74 0.35
N HIS A 20 15.59 -10.08 -0.80
CA HIS A 20 15.81 -8.64 -0.93
C HIS A 20 14.92 -7.84 0.02
N ILE A 21 13.64 -8.21 0.16
CA ILE A 21 12.74 -7.50 1.07
C ILE A 21 13.07 -7.83 2.53
N MET A 22 13.16 -9.11 2.89
CA MET A 22 13.35 -9.52 4.28
C MET A 22 14.73 -9.13 4.82
N LEU A 23 15.80 -9.39 4.07
CA LEU A 23 17.17 -9.17 4.57
C LEU A 23 17.65 -7.74 4.30
N GLU A 24 17.54 -7.25 3.06
CA GLU A 24 18.11 -5.93 2.72
C GLU A 24 17.20 -4.78 3.14
N LYS A 25 15.89 -4.85 2.85
CA LYS A 25 15.00 -3.73 3.12
C LYS A 25 14.54 -3.65 4.57
N ILE A 26 14.20 -4.79 5.19
CA ILE A 26 13.71 -4.82 6.57
C ILE A 26 14.87 -4.90 7.57
N LEU A 27 15.80 -5.83 7.40
CA LEU A 27 16.91 -6.03 8.34
C LEU A 27 18.15 -5.17 8.04
N GLY A 28 18.22 -4.51 6.88
CA GLY A 28 19.36 -3.68 6.50
C GLY A 28 20.65 -4.46 6.25
N VAL A 29 20.56 -5.75 5.90
CA VAL A 29 21.71 -6.63 5.73
C VAL A 29 21.83 -7.09 4.27
N PRO A 30 22.97 -6.85 3.61
CA PRO A 30 23.21 -7.34 2.26
C PRO A 30 23.31 -8.87 2.22
N PHE A 31 22.94 -9.49 1.11
CA PHE A 31 22.99 -10.95 0.96
C PHE A 31 23.57 -11.43 -0.38
N LEU A 32 24.09 -12.66 -0.39
CA LEU A 32 24.47 -13.42 -1.58
C LEU A 32 23.69 -14.71 -1.61
N ILE A 33 23.29 -15.13 -2.81
CA ILE A 33 22.81 -16.47 -3.07
C ILE A 33 23.94 -17.23 -3.78
N THR A 34 24.20 -18.45 -3.34
CA THR A 34 25.09 -19.40 -4.03
C THR A 34 24.40 -20.74 -4.23
N GLU A 35 24.62 -21.34 -5.40
CA GLU A 35 24.25 -22.73 -5.68
C GLU A 35 25.42 -23.69 -5.39
N ASN A 36 26.61 -23.13 -5.08
CA ASN A 36 27.81 -23.90 -4.78
C ASN A 36 27.89 -24.24 -3.29
N ILE A 37 27.63 -25.51 -2.97
CA ILE A 37 27.66 -25.99 -1.59
C ILE A 37 29.06 -25.90 -0.95
N GLU A 38 30.14 -25.98 -1.74
CA GLU A 38 31.51 -25.88 -1.23
C GLU A 38 31.87 -24.42 -0.88
N GLU A 39 31.39 -23.45 -1.66
CA GLU A 39 31.47 -22.02 -1.31
C GLU A 39 30.73 -21.76 0.00
N TYR A 40 29.53 -22.33 0.14
CA TYR A 40 28.75 -22.23 1.37
C TYR A 40 29.52 -22.78 2.56
N LYS A 41 30.05 -24.02 2.48
CA LYS A 41 30.82 -24.68 3.54
C LYS A 41 32.06 -23.89 3.94
N ALA A 42 32.74 -23.25 2.99
CA ALA A 42 33.92 -22.43 3.25
C ALA A 42 33.63 -21.08 3.95
N CYS A 43 32.37 -20.61 3.93
CA CYS A 43 32.00 -19.34 4.56
C CYS A 43 32.00 -19.42 6.10
N SER A 44 32.76 -18.54 6.75
CA SER A 44 32.80 -18.44 8.22
C SER A 44 31.84 -17.38 8.79
N GLY A 45 31.21 -16.57 7.94
CA GLY A 45 30.29 -15.51 8.33
C GLY A 45 28.83 -15.97 8.42
N PRO A 46 27.89 -15.06 8.73
CA PRO A 46 26.47 -15.36 8.78
C PRO A 46 25.99 -16.06 7.50
N ARG A 47 25.37 -17.22 7.65
CA ARG A 47 24.91 -18.03 6.53
C ARG A 47 23.74 -18.93 6.92
N PHE A 48 22.88 -19.28 5.96
CA PHE A 48 21.85 -20.31 6.13
C PHE A 48 21.56 -21.03 4.81
N CYS A 49 20.98 -22.23 4.90
CA CYS A 49 20.52 -22.99 3.74
C CYS A 49 19.01 -22.84 3.56
N TYR A 50 18.57 -22.71 2.31
CA TYR A 50 17.17 -22.74 1.92
C TYR A 50 16.95 -23.78 0.83
N SER A 51 16.40 -24.94 1.20
CA SER A 51 16.25 -26.11 0.33
C SER A 51 15.09 -27.01 0.77
N PRO A 52 14.45 -27.77 -0.14
CA PRO A 52 13.36 -28.68 0.22
C PRO A 52 13.79 -29.81 1.17
N GLU A 53 15.00 -30.34 0.97
CA GLU A 53 15.60 -31.40 1.79
C GLU A 53 16.78 -30.84 2.60
N GLU A 54 17.08 -31.49 3.73
CA GLU A 54 18.21 -31.11 4.58
C GLU A 54 19.53 -31.32 3.82
N PRO A 55 20.36 -30.27 3.67
CA PRO A 55 21.66 -30.46 3.04
C PRO A 55 22.59 -31.23 4.00
N PRO A 56 23.50 -32.07 3.49
CA PRO A 56 24.43 -32.86 4.31
C PRO A 56 25.57 -31.97 4.85
N ILE A 57 25.22 -31.04 5.74
CA ILE A 57 26.10 -30.04 6.33
C ILE A 57 25.87 -30.05 7.83
N GLU A 58 26.91 -30.38 8.59
CA GLU A 58 26.84 -30.37 10.05
C GLU A 58 26.68 -28.94 10.60
N ASN A 59 25.92 -28.83 11.71
CA ASN A 59 25.73 -27.60 12.47
C ASN A 59 25.30 -26.39 11.60
N ASN A 60 24.32 -26.62 10.73
CA ASN A 60 23.85 -25.66 9.76
C ASN A 60 22.48 -25.08 10.13
N LEU A 61 22.30 -23.76 9.94
CA LEU A 61 20.97 -23.15 9.96
C LEU A 61 20.24 -23.50 8.66
N TRP A 62 19.37 -24.50 8.69
CA TRP A 62 18.55 -24.91 7.55
C TRP A 62 17.11 -24.47 7.70
N ILE A 63 16.59 -23.84 6.65
CA ILE A 63 15.18 -23.50 6.49
C ILE A 63 14.64 -24.39 5.38
N GLN A 64 13.71 -25.27 5.75
CA GLN A 64 13.04 -26.13 4.79
C GLN A 64 12.18 -25.29 3.85
N ALA A 65 12.39 -25.48 2.55
CA ALA A 65 11.78 -24.66 1.52
C ALA A 65 10.45 -25.24 1.01
N HIS A 66 9.41 -24.42 1.01
CA HIS A 66 8.15 -24.69 0.33
C HIS A 66 8.34 -24.52 -1.20
N PRO A 67 7.71 -25.37 -2.03
CA PRO A 67 7.87 -25.33 -3.49
C PRO A 67 7.55 -23.98 -4.15
N LEU A 68 6.66 -23.18 -3.54
CA LEU A 68 6.20 -21.89 -4.05
C LEU A 68 7.34 -20.96 -4.54
N LEU A 69 8.48 -20.94 -3.85
CA LEU A 69 9.58 -20.06 -4.25
C LEU A 69 10.37 -20.59 -5.45
N PHE A 70 10.22 -21.85 -5.84
CA PHE A 70 10.87 -22.43 -7.03
C PHE A 70 9.94 -22.56 -8.23
N GLU A 71 8.64 -22.29 -8.06
CA GLU A 71 7.66 -22.32 -9.14
C GLU A 71 7.85 -21.17 -10.16
N GLU A 72 7.55 -21.45 -11.43
CA GLU A 72 7.55 -20.45 -12.51
C GLU A 72 6.15 -19.92 -12.83
N HIS A 73 5.10 -20.70 -12.52
CA HIS A 73 3.71 -20.39 -12.85
C HIS A 73 2.88 -20.13 -11.60
N ILE A 74 1.72 -19.48 -11.78
CA ILE A 74 0.78 -19.23 -10.70
C ILE A 74 -0.05 -20.51 -10.49
N VAL A 75 0.25 -21.23 -9.43
CA VAL A 75 -0.49 -22.42 -8.98
C VAL A 75 -1.22 -22.10 -7.67
N ALA A 76 -2.46 -22.55 -7.54
CA ALA A 76 -3.21 -22.43 -6.29
C ALA A 76 -2.48 -23.17 -5.17
N GLN A 77 -2.26 -22.48 -4.05
CA GLN A 77 -1.50 -23.01 -2.92
C GLN A 77 -2.45 -23.52 -1.84
N THR A 78 -2.09 -24.64 -1.20
CA THR A 78 -2.83 -25.16 -0.04
C THR A 78 -2.45 -24.36 1.21
N ILE A 79 -3.45 -23.75 1.84
CA ILE A 79 -3.27 -22.98 3.08
C ILE A 79 -3.65 -23.87 4.27
N GLU A 80 -2.69 -24.68 4.69
CA GLU A 80 -2.82 -25.51 5.90
C GLU A 80 -2.53 -24.67 7.15
N PRO A 81 -3.47 -24.55 8.11
CA PRO A 81 -3.24 -23.79 9.34
C PRO A 81 -2.15 -24.44 10.20
N THR A 82 -1.08 -23.72 10.49
CA THR A 82 0.06 -24.22 11.27
C THR A 82 0.36 -23.30 12.46
N PRO A 83 0.33 -23.79 13.71
CA PRO A 83 0.68 -22.98 14.87
C PRO A 83 2.15 -22.51 14.84
N TRP A 84 2.38 -21.22 15.09
CA TRP A 84 3.72 -20.67 15.28
C TRP A 84 3.68 -19.53 16.31
N LYS A 85 4.29 -19.77 17.48
CA LYS A 85 4.20 -18.89 18.65
C LYS A 85 2.72 -18.58 18.98
N GLU A 86 2.35 -17.30 19.06
CA GLU A 86 0.98 -16.84 19.27
C GLU A 86 0.12 -16.77 17.98
N TYR A 87 0.70 -17.06 16.81
CA TYR A 87 0.02 -16.94 15.52
C TYR A 87 -0.36 -18.31 14.93
N THR A 88 -1.34 -18.28 14.02
CA THR A 88 -1.58 -19.36 13.07
C THR A 88 -1.09 -18.91 11.70
N LEU A 89 -0.14 -19.64 11.13
CA LEU A 89 0.47 -19.40 9.82
C LEU A 89 0.12 -20.56 8.87
N PHE A 90 0.90 -20.74 7.81
CA PHE A 90 0.71 -21.76 6.77
C PHE A 90 2.04 -22.14 6.13
N PHE A 91 2.03 -23.09 5.20
CA PHE A 91 3.23 -23.74 4.64
C PHE A 91 4.04 -24.44 5.74
N PRO A 92 3.47 -25.49 6.36
CA PRO A 92 4.16 -26.27 7.37
C PRO A 92 5.43 -26.88 6.80
N THR A 93 6.42 -27.02 7.67
CA THR A 93 7.65 -27.76 7.41
C THR A 93 7.67 -28.99 8.31
N GLU A 94 8.23 -30.08 7.80
CA GLU A 94 8.41 -31.31 8.57
C GLU A 94 9.62 -31.21 9.50
N GLN A 95 10.64 -30.44 9.08
CA GLN A 95 11.92 -30.28 9.75
C GLN A 95 12.49 -28.86 9.56
N GLY A 96 13.72 -28.64 10.01
CA GLY A 96 14.43 -27.37 9.88
C GLY A 96 14.20 -26.41 11.05
N ALA A 97 14.67 -25.17 10.88
CA ALA A 97 14.75 -24.18 11.96
C ALA A 97 13.41 -23.55 12.36
N PHE A 98 12.39 -23.72 11.52
CA PHE A 98 11.04 -23.20 11.72
C PHE A 98 10.03 -24.32 11.47
N PRO A 99 8.85 -24.31 12.11
CA PRO A 99 7.74 -25.23 11.82
C PRO A 99 6.90 -24.81 10.60
N VAL A 100 7.28 -23.71 9.95
CA VAL A 100 6.70 -23.18 8.72
C VAL A 100 7.82 -22.59 7.86
N ASP A 101 7.57 -22.34 6.57
CA ASP A 101 8.52 -21.61 5.72
C ASP A 101 8.30 -20.08 5.78
N PRO A 102 9.12 -19.31 6.53
CA PRO A 102 8.95 -17.87 6.64
C PRO A 102 9.19 -17.11 5.32
N LEU A 103 10.00 -17.64 4.41
CA LEU A 103 10.28 -16.98 3.12
C LEU A 103 9.09 -17.18 2.18
N ALA A 104 8.55 -18.39 2.08
CA ALA A 104 7.38 -18.64 1.24
C ALA A 104 6.12 -17.90 1.71
N ILE A 105 5.86 -17.86 3.03
CA ILE A 105 4.78 -17.04 3.59
C ILE A 105 4.98 -15.56 3.21
N SER A 106 6.20 -15.05 3.37
CA SER A 106 6.50 -13.66 3.06
C SER A 106 6.26 -13.34 1.59
N PHE A 107 6.73 -14.18 0.67
CA PHE A 107 6.45 -14.03 -0.76
C PHE A 107 4.95 -14.00 -1.07
N TYR A 108 4.19 -14.93 -0.48
CA TYR A 108 2.75 -15.03 -0.67
C TYR A 108 2.03 -13.72 -0.28
N LEU A 109 2.42 -13.12 0.85
CA LEU A 109 1.84 -11.87 1.33
C LEU A 109 2.32 -10.65 0.55
N LEU A 110 3.61 -10.56 0.26
CA LEU A 110 4.22 -9.45 -0.48
C LEU A 110 3.63 -9.31 -1.89
N THR A 111 3.37 -10.43 -2.55
CA THR A 111 2.84 -10.45 -3.93
C THR A 111 1.32 -10.46 -4.00
N ARG A 112 0.64 -10.49 -2.83
CA ARG A 112 -0.82 -10.69 -2.73
C ARG A 112 -1.27 -11.89 -3.56
N TYR A 113 -0.52 -12.99 -3.46
CA TYR A 113 -0.66 -14.18 -4.29
C TYR A 113 -2.10 -14.73 -4.32
N GLU A 114 -2.81 -14.64 -3.18
CA GLU A 114 -4.21 -15.05 -3.06
C GLU A 114 -5.18 -14.29 -3.98
N GLU A 115 -4.87 -13.04 -4.34
CA GLU A 115 -5.72 -12.22 -5.20
C GLU A 115 -5.63 -12.63 -6.68
N TYR A 116 -4.55 -13.30 -7.07
CA TYR A 116 -4.40 -13.87 -8.41
C TYR A 116 -5.19 -15.16 -8.58
N THR A 117 -5.26 -15.97 -7.52
CA THR A 117 -5.87 -17.30 -7.55
C THR A 117 -7.33 -17.31 -7.12
N ASN A 118 -7.78 -16.34 -6.32
CA ASN A 118 -9.16 -16.25 -5.82
C ASN A 118 -9.92 -15.05 -6.43
N LYS A 119 -10.12 -15.07 -7.74
CA LYS A 119 -10.81 -13.99 -8.48
C LYS A 119 -12.30 -13.84 -8.12
N ALA A 120 -12.91 -14.84 -7.50
CA ALA A 120 -14.32 -14.79 -7.08
C ALA A 120 -14.52 -13.97 -5.79
N SER A 121 -13.47 -13.77 -4.99
CA SER A 121 -13.52 -12.98 -3.76
C SER A 121 -13.46 -11.49 -4.08
N GLN A 122 -14.61 -10.93 -4.46
CA GLN A 122 -14.73 -9.51 -4.77
C GLN A 122 -15.93 -8.86 -4.08
N ASP A 123 -15.74 -7.62 -3.64
CA ASP A 123 -16.82 -6.76 -3.16
C ASP A 123 -17.61 -6.11 -4.31
N GLN A 124 -18.56 -5.23 -3.97
CA GLN A 124 -19.39 -4.53 -4.96
C GLN A 124 -18.63 -3.60 -5.91
N HIS A 125 -17.37 -3.29 -5.62
CA HIS A 125 -16.49 -2.46 -6.43
C HIS A 125 -15.43 -3.28 -7.19
N GLY A 126 -15.45 -4.61 -7.08
CA GLY A 126 -14.46 -5.50 -7.70
C GLY A 126 -13.15 -5.59 -6.93
N ARG A 127 -13.11 -5.19 -5.66
CA ARG A 127 -11.91 -5.23 -4.80
C ARG A 127 -11.89 -6.53 -4.02
N PHE A 128 -10.69 -7.06 -3.75
CA PHE A 128 -10.54 -8.26 -2.93
C PHE A 128 -11.10 -8.06 -1.52
N LYS A 129 -11.89 -9.01 -1.02
CA LYS A 129 -12.51 -8.91 0.30
C LYS A 129 -11.49 -9.21 1.41
N VAL A 130 -11.38 -8.31 2.38
CA VAL A 130 -10.51 -8.54 3.53
C VAL A 130 -10.89 -9.82 4.29
N SER A 131 -12.18 -10.13 4.41
CA SER A 131 -12.69 -11.33 5.10
C SER A 131 -12.14 -12.65 4.57
N ASP A 132 -11.80 -12.68 3.29
CA ASP A 132 -11.35 -13.89 2.60
C ASP A 132 -9.82 -14.01 2.60
N SER A 133 -9.12 -12.92 2.96
CA SER A 133 -7.67 -12.92 3.09
C SER A 133 -7.21 -13.89 4.17
N VAL A 134 -6.08 -14.56 3.94
CA VAL A 134 -5.47 -15.44 4.95
C VAL A 134 -5.18 -14.70 6.25
N SER A 135 -4.75 -13.44 6.17
CA SER A 135 -4.40 -12.63 7.35
C SER A 135 -5.61 -12.30 8.22
N TYR A 136 -6.77 -12.04 7.61
CA TYR A 136 -8.01 -11.82 8.35
C TYR A 136 -8.54 -13.12 8.94
N ARG A 137 -8.62 -14.20 8.14
CA ARG A 137 -9.11 -15.52 8.60
C ARG A 137 -8.30 -16.07 9.77
N PHE A 138 -7.00 -15.80 9.82
CA PHE A 138 -6.11 -16.21 10.90
C PHE A 138 -5.95 -15.15 12.00
N GLY A 139 -6.65 -14.01 11.90
CA GLY A 139 -6.76 -13.02 12.99
C GLY A 139 -5.56 -12.09 13.16
N TRP A 140 -4.67 -11.96 12.17
CA TRP A 140 -3.46 -11.14 12.25
C TRP A 140 -3.33 -10.09 11.14
N HIS A 141 -4.42 -9.74 10.44
CA HIS A 141 -4.44 -8.65 9.44
C HIS A 141 -3.94 -7.29 9.96
N ARG A 142 -3.97 -7.07 11.28
CA ARG A 142 -3.42 -5.88 11.97
C ARG A 142 -1.96 -6.03 12.40
N LYS A 143 -1.26 -7.08 11.97
CA LYS A 143 0.16 -7.32 12.26
C LYS A 143 1.00 -7.24 10.98
N PRO A 144 2.19 -6.60 11.02
CA PRO A 144 3.11 -6.60 9.89
C PRO A 144 3.86 -7.94 9.82
N MET A 145 3.16 -9.00 9.40
CA MET A 145 3.65 -10.37 9.50
C MET A 145 4.99 -10.61 8.78
N VAL A 146 5.25 -9.93 7.67
CA VAL A 146 6.54 -10.04 6.96
C VAL A 146 7.68 -9.43 7.78
N ASN A 147 7.45 -8.30 8.47
CA ASN A 147 8.42 -7.75 9.42
C ASN A 147 8.65 -8.70 10.59
N ILE A 148 7.59 -9.32 11.13
CA ILE A 148 7.66 -10.29 12.22
C ILE A 148 8.51 -11.50 11.83
N LEU A 149 8.27 -12.06 10.64
CA LEU A 149 9.02 -13.20 10.12
C LEU A 149 10.48 -12.82 9.80
N SER A 150 10.73 -11.61 9.32
CA SER A 150 12.10 -11.12 9.07
C SER A 150 12.90 -11.02 10.36
N LEU A 151 12.32 -10.49 11.44
CA LEU A 151 13.00 -10.45 12.75
C LEU A 151 13.16 -11.86 13.35
N ALA A 152 12.18 -12.75 13.18
CA ALA A 152 12.32 -14.12 13.63
C ALA A 152 13.45 -14.87 12.89
N LEU A 153 13.62 -14.59 11.60
CA LEU A 153 14.77 -15.06 10.82
C LEU A 153 16.08 -14.49 11.36
N ALA A 154 16.11 -13.18 11.66
CA ALA A 154 17.28 -12.56 12.26
C ALA A 154 17.66 -13.19 13.61
N ASP A 155 16.69 -13.45 14.47
CA ASP A 155 16.90 -14.11 15.77
C ASP A 155 17.48 -15.52 15.57
N LYS A 156 16.95 -16.29 14.61
CA LYS A 156 17.51 -17.61 14.27
C LYS A 156 18.94 -17.53 13.73
N ILE A 157 19.26 -16.51 12.91
CA ILE A 157 20.64 -16.29 12.46
C ILE A 157 21.55 -15.97 13.66
N LYS A 158 21.09 -15.17 14.63
CA LYS A 158 21.87 -14.84 15.85
C LYS A 158 22.19 -16.05 16.72
N GLU A 159 21.31 -17.06 16.75
CA GLU A 159 21.56 -18.31 17.48
C GLU A 159 22.84 -19.02 16.97
N TYR A 160 23.15 -18.92 15.68
CA TYR A 160 24.33 -19.53 15.05
C TYR A 160 25.50 -18.53 14.88
N PHE A 161 25.19 -17.24 14.76
CA PHE A 161 26.15 -16.17 14.52
C PHE A 161 25.89 -15.01 15.51
N PRO A 162 26.37 -15.08 16.76
CA PRO A 162 26.03 -14.11 17.81
C PRO A 162 26.38 -12.64 17.50
N ASP A 163 27.40 -12.42 16.66
CA ASP A 163 27.81 -11.09 16.22
C ASP A 163 26.92 -10.49 15.12
N PHE A 164 25.94 -11.26 14.62
CA PHE A 164 24.98 -10.79 13.62
C PHE A 164 24.06 -9.71 14.21
N GLN A 165 24.03 -8.54 13.59
CA GLN A 165 23.22 -7.41 14.04
C GLN A 165 22.41 -6.83 12.87
N PRO A 166 21.08 -7.02 12.84
CA PRO A 166 20.21 -6.31 11.91
C PRO A 166 20.06 -4.84 12.35
N ILE A 167 19.63 -3.98 11.44
CA ILE A 167 19.21 -2.62 11.77
C ILE A 167 17.76 -2.61 12.28
N THR A 168 17.42 -1.56 13.00
CA THR A 168 16.02 -1.18 13.24
C THR A 168 15.70 0.03 12.39
N LEU A 169 14.69 -0.08 11.54
CA LEU A 169 14.22 1.06 10.75
C LEU A 169 13.62 2.13 11.66
N PRO A 170 13.89 3.42 11.45
CA PRO A 170 13.24 4.48 12.21
C PRO A 170 11.74 4.50 11.91
N TYR A 171 10.94 4.88 12.91
CA TYR A 171 9.53 5.17 12.72
C TYR A 171 9.36 6.45 11.91
N GLN A 172 8.46 6.42 10.92
CA GLN A 172 8.03 7.56 10.14
C GLN A 172 6.52 7.59 10.05
N LEU A 173 5.96 8.79 9.92
CA LEU A 173 4.56 9.02 9.56
C LEU A 173 4.53 9.59 8.14
N LEU A 174 3.63 9.07 7.32
CA LEU A 174 3.32 9.62 6.00
C LEU A 174 1.82 9.85 5.89
N THR A 175 1.44 11.11 5.99
CA THR A 175 0.06 11.55 5.77
C THR A 175 -0.20 11.73 4.27
N THR A 176 -1.30 11.17 3.80
CA THR A 176 -1.73 11.27 2.40
C THR A 176 -3.19 11.70 2.33
N TYR A 177 -3.55 12.35 1.23
CA TYR A 177 -4.88 12.89 1.03
C TYR A 177 -5.43 12.58 -0.35
N ASP A 178 -6.68 12.14 -0.41
CA ASP A 178 -7.40 11.96 -1.67
C ASP A 178 -8.31 13.17 -1.90
N VAL A 179 -8.15 13.80 -3.07
CA VAL A 179 -8.91 14.98 -3.49
C VAL A 179 -9.96 14.56 -4.52
N ASP A 180 -10.95 13.78 -4.07
CA ASP A 180 -12.09 13.34 -4.88
C ASP A 180 -12.95 14.52 -5.33
N ILE A 181 -13.10 15.48 -4.41
CA ILE A 181 -13.88 16.70 -4.59
C ILE A 181 -13.16 17.83 -3.89
N ALA A 182 -12.46 18.66 -4.67
CA ALA A 182 -11.75 19.82 -4.14
C ALA A 182 -12.70 20.85 -3.51
N TYR A 183 -13.80 21.16 -4.19
CA TYR A 183 -14.73 22.21 -3.78
C TYR A 183 -16.19 21.78 -3.96
N LEU A 184 -17.02 22.11 -2.96
CA LEU A 184 -18.46 21.88 -3.04
C LEU A 184 -19.14 22.90 -3.96
N TYR A 185 -18.64 24.14 -4.02
CA TYR A 185 -19.23 25.26 -4.75
C TYR A 185 -18.32 25.83 -5.83
N ARG A 186 -17.03 26.08 -5.52
CA ARG A 186 -16.09 26.73 -6.45
C ARG A 186 -15.78 25.84 -7.66
N GLY A 187 -15.61 26.45 -8.85
CA GLY A 187 -15.16 25.74 -10.06
C GLY A 187 -16.16 24.75 -10.70
N ARG A 188 -17.44 24.75 -10.28
CA ARG A 188 -18.48 23.87 -10.83
C ARG A 188 -19.28 24.57 -11.95
N ARG A 189 -19.51 23.90 -13.09
CA ARG A 189 -20.25 24.45 -14.24
C ARG A 189 -21.76 24.62 -13.97
N GLY A 190 -22.39 25.59 -14.66
CA GLY A 190 -23.74 26.11 -14.39
C GLY A 190 -24.95 25.21 -14.62
N PHE A 191 -24.85 24.07 -15.31
CA PHE A 191 -26.02 23.17 -15.44
C PHE A 191 -26.44 22.51 -14.11
N ARG A 192 -25.55 22.46 -13.11
CA ARG A 192 -25.90 22.06 -11.73
C ARG A 192 -26.78 23.10 -11.01
N LEU A 193 -26.84 24.33 -11.52
CA LEU A 193 -27.68 25.41 -11.01
C LEU A 193 -29.17 25.08 -11.19
N LEU A 194 -29.60 24.60 -12.36
CA LEU A 194 -31.01 24.28 -12.60
C LEU A 194 -31.50 23.14 -11.70
N GLY A 195 -30.71 22.08 -11.54
CA GLY A 195 -31.06 20.95 -10.67
C GLY A 195 -31.00 21.29 -9.17
N ALA A 196 -30.00 22.06 -8.73
CA ALA A 196 -29.87 22.47 -7.33
C ALA A 196 -30.83 23.60 -6.95
N MET A 197 -31.16 24.51 -7.87
CA MET A 197 -32.22 25.51 -7.71
C MET A 197 -33.58 24.83 -7.71
N ALA A 198 -33.88 23.91 -8.64
CA ALA A 198 -35.12 23.14 -8.62
C ALA A 198 -35.27 22.37 -7.28
N LYS A 199 -34.22 21.68 -6.82
CA LYS A 199 -34.22 21.05 -5.48
C LYS A 199 -34.36 22.07 -4.34
N SER A 200 -33.68 23.22 -4.38
CA SER A 200 -33.78 24.23 -3.32
C SER A 200 -35.15 24.89 -3.25
N PHE A 201 -35.83 25.05 -4.40
CA PHE A 201 -37.22 25.49 -4.49
C PHE A 201 -38.19 24.42 -3.97
N ILE A 202 -37.96 23.13 -4.28
CA ILE A 202 -38.78 22.01 -3.79
C ILE A 202 -38.61 21.78 -2.28
N PHE A 203 -37.39 21.95 -1.75
CA PHE A 203 -37.04 21.65 -0.35
C PHE A 203 -36.86 22.91 0.55
N PHE A 204 -37.22 24.11 0.08
CA PHE A 204 -37.08 25.40 0.79
C PHE A 204 -35.66 25.68 1.35
N ARG A 205 -34.59 25.27 0.65
CA ARG A 205 -33.17 25.42 1.09
C ARG A 205 -32.42 26.58 0.41
N PHE A 206 -33.00 27.77 0.39
CA PHE A 206 -32.49 28.95 -0.33
C PHE A 206 -31.04 29.37 0.02
N HIS A 207 -30.62 29.14 1.28
CA HIS A 207 -29.29 29.51 1.75
C HIS A 207 -28.15 28.71 1.06
N HIS A 208 -28.40 27.47 0.64
CA HIS A 208 -27.44 26.67 -0.14
C HIS A 208 -27.32 27.16 -1.58
N GLY A 209 -28.43 27.57 -2.20
CA GLY A 209 -28.43 28.12 -3.56
C GLY A 209 -27.59 29.40 -3.70
N ILE A 210 -27.67 30.30 -2.71
CA ILE A 210 -26.89 31.54 -2.69
C ILE A 210 -25.38 31.26 -2.54
N LYS A 211 -24.99 30.34 -1.65
CA LYS A 211 -23.59 29.93 -1.49
C LYS A 211 -23.02 29.30 -2.77
N GLN A 212 -23.81 28.49 -3.45
CA GLN A 212 -23.44 27.87 -4.72
C GLN A 212 -23.24 28.90 -5.85
N ILE A 213 -24.14 29.89 -5.97
CA ILE A 213 -24.00 30.99 -6.94
C ILE A 213 -22.75 31.82 -6.64
N ARG A 214 -22.51 32.18 -5.37
CA ARG A 214 -21.31 32.93 -4.95
C ARG A 214 -20.01 32.19 -5.27
N GLY A 215 -19.91 30.91 -4.92
CA GLY A 215 -18.71 30.10 -5.19
C GLY A 215 -18.41 29.95 -6.68
N MET A 216 -19.44 29.85 -7.53
CA MET A 216 -19.25 29.82 -9.00
C MET A 216 -18.77 31.15 -9.58
N LEU A 217 -19.23 32.28 -9.04
CA LEU A 217 -18.80 33.61 -9.45
C LEU A 217 -17.43 34.00 -8.85
N ASN A 218 -16.73 33.06 -8.18
CA ASN A 218 -15.53 33.31 -7.39
C ASN A 218 -15.71 34.43 -6.34
N LEU A 219 -16.94 34.66 -5.86
CA LEU A 219 -17.21 35.57 -4.76
C LEU A 219 -16.89 34.88 -3.43
N PRO A 220 -16.51 35.63 -2.37
CA PRO A 220 -16.18 35.05 -1.08
C PRO A 220 -17.29 34.13 -0.56
N VAL A 221 -16.97 32.85 -0.42
CA VAL A 221 -17.82 31.84 0.20
C VAL A 221 -16.93 30.88 0.97
N GLN A 222 -17.33 30.54 2.20
CA GLN A 222 -16.69 29.47 2.94
C GLN A 222 -17.12 28.13 2.31
N ASP A 223 -16.21 27.50 1.57
CA ASP A 223 -16.45 26.20 0.96
C ASP A 223 -16.09 25.10 1.99
N PRO A 224 -17.03 24.23 2.38
CA PRO A 224 -16.80 23.25 3.43
C PRO A 224 -15.77 22.17 3.06
N TYR A 225 -15.43 22.04 1.77
CA TYR A 225 -14.40 21.11 1.26
C TYR A 225 -13.04 21.80 1.04
N ASP A 226 -12.99 23.13 1.09
CA ASP A 226 -11.73 23.88 1.02
C ASP A 226 -11.01 23.83 2.38
N ARG A 227 -10.29 22.72 2.59
CA ARG A 227 -9.55 22.42 3.82
C ARG A 227 -8.04 22.36 3.63
N PHE A 228 -7.56 22.81 2.48
CA PHE A 228 -6.14 22.68 2.13
C PHE A 228 -5.22 23.51 3.02
N GLU A 229 -5.73 24.59 3.63
CA GLU A 229 -4.96 25.34 4.64
C GLU A 229 -4.82 24.57 5.97
N LEU A 230 -5.84 23.82 6.37
CA LEU A 230 -5.72 22.90 7.51
C LEU A 230 -4.67 21.83 7.22
N HIS A 231 -4.67 21.24 6.01
CA HIS A 231 -3.64 20.27 5.61
C HIS A 231 -2.22 20.87 5.67
N ARG A 232 -2.06 22.15 5.27
CA ARG A 232 -0.77 22.86 5.37
C ARG A 232 -0.30 22.99 6.82
N GLN A 233 -1.20 23.38 7.73
CA GLN A 233 -0.89 23.54 9.16
C GLN A 233 -0.47 22.22 9.81
N LEU A 234 -1.14 21.13 9.43
CA LEU A 234 -0.81 19.78 9.90
C LEU A 234 0.53 19.32 9.35
N ALA A 235 0.78 19.48 8.05
CA ALA A 235 2.08 19.17 7.45
C ALA A 235 3.24 19.88 8.18
N ALA A 236 3.03 21.16 8.54
CA ALA A 236 4.01 21.92 9.31
C ALA A 236 4.21 21.38 10.74
N THR A 237 3.15 20.88 11.37
CA THR A 237 3.18 20.32 12.73
C THR A 237 3.79 18.91 12.76
N GLU A 238 3.47 18.08 11.76
CA GLU A 238 3.96 16.72 11.63
C GLU A 238 5.39 16.64 11.09
N GLY A 239 5.94 17.75 10.60
CA GLY A 239 7.33 17.88 10.17
C GLY A 239 7.68 17.11 8.90
N HIS A 240 6.69 16.65 8.13
CA HIS A 240 6.89 15.91 6.89
C HIS A 240 5.93 16.39 5.78
N LYS A 241 6.36 16.20 4.54
CA LYS A 241 5.61 16.61 3.35
C LYS A 241 4.54 15.55 3.02
N PRO A 242 3.24 15.88 3.04
CA PRO A 242 2.21 14.93 2.67
C PRO A 242 2.14 14.72 1.14
N VAL A 243 1.37 13.73 0.72
CA VAL A 243 1.04 13.49 -0.70
C VAL A 243 -0.44 13.71 -0.93
N HIS A 244 -0.79 14.56 -1.89
CA HIS A 244 -2.18 14.75 -2.35
C HIS A 244 -2.38 14.05 -3.69
N PHE A 245 -3.30 13.09 -3.75
CA PHE A 245 -3.73 12.43 -4.98
C PHE A 245 -4.93 13.17 -5.55
N VAL A 246 -4.79 13.72 -6.76
CA VAL A 246 -5.79 14.62 -7.35
C VAL A 246 -6.52 13.92 -8.49
N LEU A 247 -7.85 13.87 -8.38
CA LEU A 247 -8.73 13.29 -9.40
C LEU A 247 -8.86 14.24 -10.59
N THR A 248 -8.36 13.82 -11.75
CA THR A 248 -8.40 14.59 -13.02
C THR A 248 -9.38 14.04 -14.04
N ALA A 249 -10.20 13.08 -13.61
CA ALA A 249 -11.20 12.43 -14.45
C ALA A 249 -12.33 13.39 -14.85
N PRO A 250 -12.92 13.22 -16.06
CA PRO A 250 -14.19 13.85 -16.39
C PRO A 250 -15.29 13.45 -15.41
N LEU A 251 -16.30 14.32 -15.27
CA LEU A 251 -17.43 14.08 -14.37
C LEU A 251 -18.15 12.77 -14.73
N SER A 252 -18.28 11.89 -13.73
CA SER A 252 -18.99 10.61 -13.83
C SER A 252 -19.88 10.38 -12.60
N ARG A 253 -20.48 9.18 -12.51
CA ARG A 253 -21.24 8.77 -11.31
C ARG A 253 -20.35 8.76 -10.06
N TYR A 254 -19.13 8.26 -10.21
CA TYR A 254 -18.15 8.04 -9.14
C TYR A 254 -17.16 9.20 -9.05
N ASP A 255 -16.76 9.77 -10.19
CA ASP A 255 -15.74 10.81 -10.27
C ASP A 255 -16.39 12.21 -10.29
N ARG A 256 -16.22 12.98 -9.20
CA ARG A 256 -17.05 14.18 -8.94
C ARG A 256 -16.27 15.48 -8.72
N ASN A 257 -15.00 15.48 -9.09
CA ASN A 257 -14.15 16.64 -8.88
C ASN A 257 -14.60 17.86 -9.73
N ILE A 258 -13.96 19.00 -9.47
CA ILE A 258 -14.08 20.19 -10.32
C ILE A 258 -13.46 19.92 -11.70
N ASP A 259 -13.81 20.76 -12.66
CA ASP A 259 -13.32 20.65 -14.03
C ASP A 259 -11.78 20.84 -14.07
N PRO A 260 -11.00 19.85 -14.57
CA PRO A 260 -9.55 19.96 -14.67
C PRO A 260 -9.05 21.14 -15.50
N ASP A 261 -9.87 21.66 -16.43
CA ASP A 261 -9.53 22.84 -17.24
C ASP A 261 -9.88 24.18 -16.56
N SER A 262 -10.47 24.15 -15.36
CA SER A 262 -10.87 25.37 -14.67
C SER A 262 -9.69 26.09 -14.02
N HIS A 263 -9.79 27.42 -13.95
CA HIS A 263 -8.83 28.23 -13.18
C HIS A 263 -8.76 27.82 -11.71
N ALA A 264 -9.88 27.41 -11.12
CA ALA A 264 -9.93 26.93 -9.73
C ALA A 264 -9.09 25.65 -9.54
N PHE A 265 -9.03 24.78 -10.55
CA PHE A 265 -8.20 23.57 -10.52
C PHE A 265 -6.71 23.92 -10.59
N LYS A 266 -6.31 24.84 -11.46
CA LYS A 266 -4.90 25.31 -11.50
C LYS A 266 -4.45 25.91 -10.17
N GLN A 267 -5.27 26.79 -9.58
CA GLN A 267 -4.98 27.40 -8.28
C GLN A 267 -4.88 26.36 -7.14
N LEU A 268 -5.70 25.31 -7.20
CA LEU A 268 -5.58 24.19 -6.27
C LEU A 268 -4.20 23.51 -6.38
N LEU A 269 -3.75 23.19 -7.59
CA LEU A 269 -2.45 22.55 -7.80
C LEU A 269 -1.30 23.44 -7.32
N GLU A 270 -1.35 24.74 -7.63
CA GLU A 270 -0.38 25.72 -7.12
C GLU A 270 -0.36 25.74 -5.59
N GLN A 271 -1.53 25.82 -4.95
CA GLN A 271 -1.65 25.80 -3.49
C GLN A 271 -1.05 24.52 -2.88
N LEU A 272 -1.41 23.35 -3.39
CA LEU A 272 -0.91 22.06 -2.92
C LEU A 272 0.61 21.96 -3.09
N SER A 273 1.13 22.30 -4.27
CA SER A 273 2.56 22.17 -4.59
C SER A 273 3.50 22.94 -3.65
N SER A 274 3.00 23.98 -2.97
CA SER A 274 3.77 24.75 -1.99
C SER A 274 4.07 24.00 -0.68
N PHE A 275 3.37 22.90 -0.38
CA PHE A 275 3.56 22.14 0.86
C PHE A 275 3.37 20.63 0.73
N SER A 276 2.95 20.10 -0.42
CA SER A 276 2.72 18.67 -0.65
C SER A 276 3.26 18.17 -1.98
N ASP A 277 3.50 16.88 -2.08
CA ASP A 277 3.70 16.21 -3.36
C ASP A 277 2.34 15.99 -4.02
N ILE A 278 2.30 16.09 -5.35
CA ILE A 278 1.08 15.85 -6.13
C ILE A 278 1.21 14.51 -6.85
N GLY A 279 0.24 13.63 -6.59
CA GLY A 279 0.04 12.38 -7.31
C GLY A 279 -1.24 12.42 -8.14
N ILE A 280 -1.34 11.51 -9.11
CA ILE A 280 -2.60 11.28 -9.82
C ILE A 280 -3.53 10.43 -8.95
N HIS A 281 -4.82 10.74 -8.98
CA HIS A 281 -5.88 9.84 -8.52
C HIS A 281 -6.65 9.31 -9.74
N PRO A 282 -6.22 8.22 -10.39
CA PRO A 282 -6.86 7.74 -11.61
C PRO A 282 -8.33 7.38 -11.37
N SER A 283 -9.16 7.61 -12.39
CA SER A 283 -10.61 7.46 -12.31
C SER A 283 -11.08 6.07 -11.90
N TYR A 284 -12.31 5.98 -11.42
CA TYR A 284 -12.92 4.71 -10.98
C TYR A 284 -12.85 3.57 -12.02
N HIS A 285 -12.93 3.92 -13.31
CA HIS A 285 -12.90 2.96 -14.42
C HIS A 285 -11.50 2.72 -14.98
N SER A 286 -10.48 3.44 -14.52
CA SER A 286 -9.11 3.35 -15.06
C SER A 286 -8.45 1.99 -14.88
N SER A 287 -8.85 1.21 -13.87
CA SER A 287 -8.37 -0.17 -13.68
C SER A 287 -8.93 -1.17 -14.70
N GLU A 288 -10.10 -0.91 -15.27
CA GLU A 288 -10.69 -1.69 -16.37
C GLU A 288 -10.28 -1.16 -17.75
N ARG A 289 -9.97 0.14 -17.81
CA ARG A 289 -9.63 0.91 -19.00
C ARG A 289 -8.31 1.61 -18.79
N THR A 290 -7.24 0.82 -18.83
CA THR A 290 -5.89 1.24 -18.44
C THR A 290 -5.34 2.37 -19.30
N GLU A 291 -5.88 2.58 -20.51
CA GLU A 291 -5.55 3.74 -21.34
C GLU A 291 -5.92 5.08 -20.69
N LEU A 292 -6.91 5.08 -19.78
CA LEU A 292 -7.32 6.28 -19.04
C LEU A 292 -6.22 6.77 -18.10
N ILE A 293 -5.44 5.87 -17.50
CA ILE A 293 -4.34 6.21 -16.58
C ILE A 293 -3.38 7.20 -17.26
N ARG A 294 -2.90 6.85 -18.46
CA ARG A 294 -1.97 7.70 -19.22
C ARG A 294 -2.62 9.04 -19.59
N LYS A 295 -3.87 9.01 -20.06
CA LYS A 295 -4.60 10.21 -20.48
C LYS A 295 -4.85 11.18 -19.32
N GLU A 296 -5.32 10.67 -18.19
CA GLU A 296 -5.63 11.45 -16.99
C GLU A 296 -4.35 12.00 -16.33
N LYS A 297 -3.25 11.23 -16.40
CA LYS A 297 -1.92 11.68 -15.97
C LYS A 297 -1.42 12.82 -16.83
N GLN A 298 -1.42 12.65 -18.15
CA GLN A 298 -1.03 13.72 -19.07
C GLN A 298 -1.83 14.98 -18.83
N LYS A 299 -3.14 14.85 -18.59
CA LYS A 299 -3.99 16.01 -18.25
C LYS A 299 -3.53 16.72 -16.98
N LEU A 300 -3.20 15.98 -15.92
CA LEU A 300 -2.69 16.57 -14.68
C LEU A 300 -1.34 17.28 -14.90
N GLU A 301 -0.44 16.63 -15.64
CA GLU A 301 0.89 17.18 -15.98
C GLU A 301 0.75 18.46 -16.82
N GLU A 302 -0.19 18.52 -17.77
CA GLU A 302 -0.49 19.73 -18.55
C GLU A 302 -0.99 20.89 -17.70
N GLN A 303 -1.82 20.63 -16.68
CA GLN A 303 -2.35 21.70 -15.81
C GLN A 303 -1.33 22.18 -14.78
N TRP A 304 -0.46 21.29 -14.30
CA TRP A 304 0.53 21.61 -13.28
C TRP A 304 1.88 22.07 -13.85
N GLY A 305 2.27 21.57 -15.02
CA GLY A 305 3.57 21.85 -15.64
C GLY A 305 4.74 21.01 -15.10
N ASN A 306 4.49 19.94 -14.34
CA ASN A 306 5.52 19.05 -13.80
C ASN A 306 5.14 17.58 -14.00
N LEU A 307 6.14 16.70 -13.96
CA LEU A 307 5.95 15.26 -14.08
C LEU A 307 5.25 14.68 -12.84
N ILE A 308 4.33 13.74 -13.07
CA ILE A 308 3.62 13.00 -12.03
C ILE A 308 4.17 11.59 -11.95
N THR A 309 4.70 11.20 -10.78
CA THR A 309 5.31 9.88 -10.56
C THR A 309 4.62 9.06 -9.48
N LYS A 310 3.59 9.61 -8.81
CA LYS A 310 2.86 8.96 -7.72
C LYS A 310 1.40 8.73 -8.13
N SER A 311 0.84 7.59 -7.76
CA SER A 311 -0.54 7.20 -8.03
C SER A 311 -1.24 6.69 -6.77
N ARG A 312 -2.56 6.90 -6.70
CA ARG A 312 -3.47 6.10 -5.89
C ARG A 312 -4.75 5.90 -6.65
N GLN A 313 -5.21 4.67 -6.81
CA GLN A 313 -6.43 4.34 -7.53
C GLN A 313 -7.67 4.78 -6.75
N HIS A 314 -8.61 5.45 -7.42
CA HIS A 314 -9.88 5.82 -6.81
C HIS A 314 -10.61 4.59 -6.28
N TYR A 315 -11.15 4.67 -5.07
CA TYR A 315 -11.74 3.56 -4.31
C TYR A 315 -10.76 2.43 -3.91
N LEU A 316 -9.45 2.61 -4.07
CA LEU A 316 -8.44 1.54 -3.97
C LEU A 316 -8.74 0.39 -4.95
N LYS A 317 -9.31 0.72 -6.12
CA LYS A 317 -9.79 -0.26 -7.11
C LYS A 317 -8.75 -0.48 -8.21
N PHE A 318 -8.13 -1.65 -8.23
CA PHE A 318 -7.14 -2.07 -9.23
C PHE A 318 -7.32 -3.53 -9.63
N GLN A 319 -6.65 -3.93 -10.71
CA GLN A 319 -6.57 -5.30 -11.18
C GLN A 319 -5.11 -5.73 -11.34
N PHE A 320 -4.76 -6.86 -10.74
CA PHE A 320 -3.47 -7.49 -10.96
C PHE A 320 -3.42 -8.27 -12.28
N PRO A 321 -2.29 -8.23 -13.03
CA PRO A 321 -1.22 -7.23 -12.93
C PRO A 321 -1.51 -5.95 -13.75
N SER A 322 -2.57 -5.95 -14.56
CA SER A 322 -2.80 -4.98 -15.65
C SER A 322 -2.79 -3.51 -15.22
N THR A 323 -3.35 -3.18 -14.06
CA THR A 323 -3.38 -1.79 -13.58
C THR A 323 -1.98 -1.30 -13.25
N PHE A 324 -1.16 -2.12 -12.58
CA PHE A 324 0.20 -1.75 -12.18
C PHE A 324 1.16 -1.71 -13.36
N GLU A 325 0.99 -2.59 -14.35
CA GLU A 325 1.68 -2.49 -15.63
C GLU A 325 1.39 -1.17 -16.35
N ALA A 326 0.12 -0.78 -16.40
CA ALA A 326 -0.27 0.47 -17.03
C ALA A 326 0.27 1.71 -16.30
N LEU A 327 0.43 1.65 -14.97
CA LEU A 327 1.09 2.71 -14.20
C LEU A 327 2.58 2.81 -14.57
N ILE A 328 3.28 1.68 -14.65
CA ILE A 328 4.69 1.62 -15.08
C ILE A 328 4.85 2.22 -16.49
N ASP A 329 3.99 1.80 -17.43
CA ASP A 329 3.97 2.29 -18.81
C ASP A 329 3.59 3.77 -18.93
N ALA A 330 2.98 4.35 -17.90
CA ALA A 330 2.68 5.77 -17.80
C ALA A 330 3.80 6.58 -17.12
N GLY A 331 4.85 5.91 -16.63
CA GLY A 331 5.99 6.52 -15.93
C GLY A 331 5.77 6.74 -14.43
N ILE A 332 4.75 6.13 -13.84
CA ILE A 332 4.54 6.13 -12.38
C ILE A 332 5.61 5.27 -11.71
N LYS A 333 6.12 5.75 -10.58
CA LYS A 333 7.17 5.12 -9.78
C LYS A 333 6.68 4.61 -8.44
N GLU A 334 5.62 5.21 -7.90
CA GLU A 334 5.02 4.80 -6.63
C GLU A 334 3.50 4.72 -6.74
N ASP A 335 2.91 3.64 -6.23
CA ASP A 335 1.46 3.51 -6.07
C ASP A 335 1.08 3.23 -4.61
N TYR A 336 0.03 3.91 -4.15
CA TYR A 336 -0.40 3.93 -2.75
C TYR A 336 -1.77 3.26 -2.55
N SER A 337 -2.17 2.36 -3.45
CA SER A 337 -3.51 1.76 -3.45
C SER A 337 -3.60 0.47 -2.64
N LEU A 338 -2.47 -0.14 -2.24
CA LEU A 338 -2.45 -1.37 -1.46
C LEU A 338 -2.80 -1.13 0.02
N GLY A 339 -4.09 -0.95 0.28
CA GLY A 339 -4.70 -0.95 1.61
C GLY A 339 -6.05 -1.65 1.63
N TRP A 340 -6.65 -1.76 2.81
CA TRP A 340 -8.03 -2.25 2.97
C TRP A 340 -9.00 -1.06 2.93
N ALA A 341 -10.11 -1.23 2.21
CA ALA A 341 -11.11 -0.18 2.08
C ALA A 341 -12.15 -0.18 3.21
N ASP A 342 -12.26 -1.30 3.91
CA ASP A 342 -13.26 -1.64 4.92
C ASP A 342 -12.61 -2.14 6.23
N GLU A 343 -11.29 -2.16 6.33
CA GLU A 343 -10.52 -2.52 7.53
C GLU A 343 -9.29 -1.62 7.69
N VAL A 344 -8.66 -1.68 8.86
CA VAL A 344 -7.31 -1.14 9.10
C VAL A 344 -6.30 -2.27 9.27
N GLY A 345 -5.05 -2.06 8.87
CA GLY A 345 -4.01 -3.08 9.04
C GLY A 345 -2.98 -3.14 7.92
N PHE A 346 -2.34 -4.30 7.76
CA PHE A 346 -1.18 -4.50 6.92
C PHE A 346 -1.52 -5.46 5.76
N ARG A 347 -2.09 -4.94 4.67
CA ARG A 347 -2.50 -5.75 3.50
C ARG A 347 -1.35 -6.59 2.90
N THR A 348 -0.15 -6.04 2.84
CA THR A 348 1.07 -6.77 2.38
C THR A 348 1.87 -7.37 3.53
N GLY A 349 1.41 -7.22 4.78
CA GLY A 349 2.15 -7.64 5.97
C GLY A 349 3.43 -6.85 6.21
N THR A 350 3.62 -5.68 5.60
CA THR A 350 4.86 -4.88 5.72
C THR A 350 4.60 -3.46 6.21
N THR A 351 5.61 -2.87 6.87
CA THR A 351 5.66 -1.44 7.22
C THR A 351 6.47 -0.60 6.24
N ILE A 352 6.98 -1.20 5.17
CA ILE A 352 7.85 -0.57 4.18
C ILE A 352 7.23 -0.63 2.79
N PRO A 353 7.56 0.31 1.90
CA PRO A 353 7.24 0.16 0.49
C PRO A 353 7.97 -1.05 -0.13
N ILE A 354 7.31 -1.75 -1.05
CA ILE A 354 7.85 -2.95 -1.70
C ILE A 354 7.75 -2.84 -3.23
N PRO A 355 8.74 -3.30 -4.02
CA PRO A 355 8.61 -3.33 -5.46
C PRO A 355 7.46 -4.25 -5.89
N PHE A 356 6.69 -3.85 -6.89
CA PHE A 356 5.65 -4.69 -7.46
C PHE A 356 6.30 -5.91 -8.11
N PHE A 357 5.91 -7.11 -7.68
CA PHE A 357 6.27 -8.35 -8.37
C PHE A 357 5.12 -8.77 -9.29
N ASN A 358 5.37 -8.78 -10.59
CA ASN A 358 4.42 -9.31 -11.56
C ASN A 358 4.55 -10.83 -11.60
N LEU A 359 3.55 -11.54 -11.08
CA LEU A 359 3.53 -13.00 -11.03
C LEU A 359 3.39 -13.65 -12.40
N ASP A 360 2.70 -13.00 -13.36
CA ASP A 360 2.55 -13.53 -14.73
C ASP A 360 3.90 -13.54 -15.46
N LEU A 361 4.76 -12.54 -15.20
CA LEU A 361 6.11 -12.44 -15.74
C LEU A 361 7.18 -13.07 -14.84
N ASN A 362 6.81 -13.51 -13.64
CA ASN A 362 7.70 -13.97 -12.58
C ASN A 362 8.87 -13.00 -12.31
N GLN A 363 8.58 -11.69 -12.28
CA GLN A 363 9.62 -10.66 -12.24
C GLN A 363 9.24 -9.46 -11.34
N SER A 364 10.22 -8.94 -10.60
CA SER A 364 10.13 -7.65 -9.92
C SER A 364 10.14 -6.50 -10.92
N ARG A 365 9.29 -5.50 -10.71
CA ARG A 365 9.07 -4.36 -11.61
C ARG A 365 9.46 -3.05 -10.93
N ASP A 366 9.79 -2.05 -11.76
CA ASP A 366 10.17 -0.69 -11.33
C ASP A 366 8.93 0.15 -10.97
N LEU A 367 8.13 -0.35 -10.02
CA LEU A 367 7.02 0.34 -9.38
C LEU A 367 7.03 -0.02 -7.90
N LEU A 368 7.10 0.98 -7.04
CA LEU A 368 7.08 0.79 -5.60
C LEU A 368 5.63 0.85 -5.09
N LEU A 369 5.17 -0.21 -4.46
CA LEU A 369 3.87 -0.27 -3.79
C LEU A 369 4.04 0.17 -2.34
N VAL A 370 3.49 1.34 -2.02
CA VAL A 370 3.49 1.90 -0.67
C VAL A 370 2.24 1.39 0.07
N PRO A 371 2.40 0.62 1.17
CA PRO A 371 1.24 0.07 1.89
C PRO A 371 0.41 1.19 2.52
N LEU A 372 -0.92 1.08 2.43
CA LEU A 372 -1.86 1.94 3.13
C LEU A 372 -2.39 1.19 4.36
N HIS A 373 -2.23 1.80 5.54
CA HIS A 373 -2.52 1.15 6.81
C HIS A 373 -3.84 1.58 7.44
N VAL A 374 -4.12 2.88 7.36
CA VAL A 374 -5.30 3.49 7.99
C VAL A 374 -5.93 4.46 7.00
N MET A 375 -7.22 4.30 6.78
CA MET A 375 -8.05 5.21 5.98
C MET A 375 -9.22 5.70 6.83
N ASP A 376 -9.47 7.01 6.84
CA ASP A 376 -10.60 7.62 7.55
C ASP A 376 -11.96 6.97 7.19
N GLY A 377 -12.20 6.72 5.91
CA GLY A 377 -13.39 6.05 5.41
C GLY A 377 -13.59 4.63 5.95
N ALA A 378 -12.51 3.89 6.22
CA ALA A 378 -12.58 2.57 6.85
C ALA A 378 -12.90 2.70 8.35
N LEU A 379 -12.23 3.64 9.04
CA LEU A 379 -12.48 3.91 10.47
C LEU A 379 -13.96 4.23 10.72
N TYR A 380 -14.56 5.13 9.94
CA TYR A 380 -15.98 5.51 10.10
C TYR A 380 -16.97 4.41 9.79
N GLN A 381 -16.57 3.37 9.05
CA GLN A 381 -17.41 2.20 8.81
C GLN A 381 -17.33 1.20 9.96
N LEU A 382 -16.15 1.08 10.59
CA LEU A 382 -15.89 0.08 11.62
C LEU A 382 -16.36 0.51 13.01
N TYR A 383 -16.24 1.79 13.34
CA TYR A 383 -16.48 2.28 14.69
C TYR A 383 -17.50 3.42 14.71
N ASN A 384 -18.03 3.74 15.90
CA ASN A 384 -19.09 4.72 16.06
C ASN A 384 -18.65 5.95 16.87
N SER A 385 -17.47 5.90 17.49
CA SER A 385 -16.97 6.97 18.36
C SER A 385 -15.51 7.33 18.11
N GLU A 386 -15.17 8.58 18.43
CA GLU A 386 -13.81 9.11 18.28
C GLU A 386 -12.77 8.33 19.08
N ALA A 387 -13.12 7.92 20.31
CA ALA A 387 -12.26 7.12 21.15
C ALA A 387 -11.89 5.77 20.50
N GLU A 388 -12.85 5.11 19.84
CA GLU A 388 -12.61 3.84 19.15
C GLU A 388 -11.71 4.04 17.92
N TYR A 389 -11.93 5.08 17.11
CA TYR A 389 -11.06 5.36 15.95
C TYR A 389 -9.61 5.62 16.40
N GLN A 390 -9.43 6.41 17.47
CA GLN A 390 -8.10 6.72 18.00
C GLN A 390 -7.40 5.49 18.60
N GLN A 391 -8.14 4.61 19.27
CA GLN A 391 -7.60 3.35 19.76
C GLN A 391 -7.11 2.46 18.60
N ALA A 392 -7.88 2.35 17.52
CA ALA A 392 -7.49 1.59 16.34
C ALA A 392 -6.25 2.19 15.65
N ILE A 393 -6.17 3.52 15.55
CA ILE A 393 -4.98 4.21 15.03
C ILE A 393 -3.75 3.90 15.89
N GLU A 394 -3.86 3.98 17.22
CA GLU A 394 -2.72 3.73 18.11
C GLU A 394 -2.30 2.24 18.10
N GLU A 395 -3.24 1.31 17.95
CA GLU A 395 -2.93 -0.11 17.73
C GLU A 395 -1.98 -0.26 16.53
N ILE A 396 -2.36 0.25 15.36
CA ILE A 396 -1.55 0.16 14.14
C ILE A 396 -0.24 0.96 14.28
N ARG A 397 -0.29 2.15 14.90
CA ARG A 397 0.91 2.97 15.15
C ARG A 397 1.92 2.25 16.04
N SER A 398 1.45 1.55 17.06
CA SER A 398 2.31 0.81 17.99
C SER A 398 3.06 -0.32 17.29
N GLU A 399 2.40 -1.01 16.35
CA GLU A 399 3.03 -2.03 15.51
C GLU A 399 4.13 -1.42 14.62
N VAL A 400 3.87 -0.30 13.94
CA VAL A 400 4.90 0.35 13.11
C VAL A 400 6.06 0.86 13.97
N LYS A 401 5.80 1.44 15.16
CA LYS A 401 6.88 1.84 16.09
C LYS A 401 7.71 0.65 16.54
N LYS A 402 7.08 -0.50 16.80
CA LYS A 402 7.75 -1.73 17.26
C LYS A 402 8.65 -2.33 16.18
N TYR A 403 8.19 -2.37 14.93
CA TYR A 403 8.90 -3.01 13.83
C TYR A 403 9.68 -2.05 12.92
N GLY A 404 9.58 -0.74 13.17
CA GLY A 404 10.15 0.31 12.34
C GLY A 404 9.43 0.48 11.00
N GLY A 405 9.80 1.51 10.23
CA GLY A 405 9.22 1.80 8.92
C GLY A 405 8.20 2.93 8.95
N THR A 406 7.29 2.96 7.99
CA THR A 406 6.39 4.10 7.75
C THR A 406 4.94 3.75 8.02
N LEU A 407 4.30 4.51 8.92
CA LEU A 407 2.85 4.50 9.08
C LEU A 407 2.26 5.39 8.00
N VAL A 408 1.43 4.81 7.13
CA VAL A 408 0.79 5.54 6.03
C VAL A 408 -0.69 5.72 6.33
N MET A 409 -1.12 6.97 6.44
CA MET A 409 -2.49 7.36 6.74
C MET A 409 -3.13 8.05 5.52
N LEU A 410 -4.39 7.73 5.25
CA LEU A 410 -5.20 8.37 4.21
C LEU A 410 -6.40 9.10 4.82
N TYR A 411 -6.55 10.36 4.41
CA TYR A 411 -7.72 11.17 4.68
C TYR A 411 -8.33 11.72 3.39
N HIS A 412 -9.64 11.84 3.33
CA HIS A 412 -10.29 12.50 2.19
C HIS A 412 -10.47 13.98 2.47
N SER A 413 -10.21 14.83 1.46
CA SER A 413 -10.32 16.30 1.62
C SER A 413 -11.75 16.76 1.98
N ASN A 414 -12.75 15.96 1.65
CA ASN A 414 -14.16 16.21 1.88
C ASN A 414 -14.72 15.49 3.13
N SER A 415 -13.88 14.78 3.89
CA SER A 415 -14.32 14.10 5.11
C SER A 415 -14.83 15.10 6.14
N LYS A 416 -15.93 14.79 6.84
CA LYS A 416 -16.57 15.74 7.77
C LYS A 416 -15.72 15.99 9.01
N THR A 417 -15.13 14.93 9.52
CA THR A 417 -14.19 14.89 10.64
C THR A 417 -12.82 14.60 10.05
N HIS A 418 -11.80 15.35 10.41
CA HIS A 418 -10.46 14.78 10.28
C HIS A 418 -10.09 14.26 11.66
N LEU A 419 -9.72 13.00 11.73
CA LEU A 419 -9.26 12.38 12.97
C LEU A 419 -7.82 12.82 13.17
N PHE A 420 -7.64 13.93 13.89
CA PHE A 420 -6.33 14.39 14.35
C PHE A 420 -6.31 14.31 15.86
#